data_AF-A0A317CBK4-F1
#
_entry.id   AF-A0A317CBK4-F1
#
_cell.length_a   1.000
_cell.length_b   1.000
_cell.length_c   1.000
_cell.angle_alpha   90.00
_cell.angle_beta   90.00
_cell.angle_gamma   90.00
#
_symmetry.space_group_name_H-M   'P 1'
#
loop_
_entity.id
_entity.type
_entity.pdbx_description
1 polymer ?
#
loop_
_entity_poly.entity_id
_entity_poly.type
_entity_poly.pdbx_seq_one_letter_code
_entity_poly.pdbx_strand_id
1 'polypeptide(L)'
;MGYKVSTKSGRTYRASKIEHKPGFLEMHCWDGEHRIPAGEVTYIKSTGFGQSAKSVFPGFLMFFILFVIFFLVIVKIFAPY
;
A
#
# COMPACT_ATOMS: atom_id res chain seq x y z
N MET A 1 -6.64 -4.11 5.15
CA MET A 1 -6.64 -2.69 4.76
C MET A 1 -6.11 -1.90 5.93
N GLY A 2 -5.28 -0.88 5.72
CA GLY A 2 -4.81 -0.01 6.78
C GLY A 2 -5.37 1.40 6.60
N TYR A 3 -5.37 2.17 7.68
CA TYR A 3 -5.75 3.58 7.68
C TYR A 3 -4.62 4.38 8.32
N LYS A 4 -4.32 5.52 7.72
CA LYS A 4 -3.41 6.53 8.26
C LYS A 4 -4.24 7.71 8.71
N VAL A 5 -4.23 8.00 10.00
CA VAL A 5 -4.98 9.11 10.60
C VAL A 5 -4.00 10.19 11.03
N SER A 6 -4.17 11.41 10.51
CA SER A 6 -3.38 12.58 10.88
C SER A 6 -4.20 13.49 11.78
N THR A 7 -3.63 13.90 12.91
CA THR A 7 -4.27 14.81 13.86
C THR A 7 -3.76 16.24 13.72
N LYS A 8 -4.52 17.22 14.22
CA LYS A 8 -4.14 18.63 14.29
C LYS A 8 -2.89 18.86 15.13
N SER A 9 -2.66 17.99 16.12
CA SER A 9 -1.45 17.96 16.95
C SER A 9 -0.19 17.51 16.19
N GLY A 10 -0.30 17.18 14.89
CA GLY A 10 0.81 16.72 14.05
C GLY A 10 1.15 15.25 14.23
N ARG A 11 0.39 14.50 15.04
CA ARG A 11 0.58 13.07 15.24
C ARG A 11 -0.03 12.28 14.09
N THR A 12 0.57 11.13 13.81
CA THR A 12 0.14 10.25 12.73
C THR A 12 -0.04 8.84 13.27
N TYR A 13 -1.26 8.33 13.23
CA TYR A 13 -1.63 6.99 13.68
C TYR A 13 -1.83 6.05 12.50
N ARG A 14 -1.44 4.79 12.68
CA ARG A 14 -1.66 3.72 11.70
C ARG A 14 -2.61 2.69 12.31
N ALA A 15 -3.84 2.68 11.84
CA ALA A 15 -4.90 1.81 12.33
C ALA A 15 -5.22 0.70 11.32
N SER A 16 -5.52 -0.50 11.79
CA SER A 16 -6.04 -1.60 10.98
C SER A 16 -7.56 -1.46 10.75
N LYS A 17 -8.27 -0.90 11.74
CA LYS A 17 -9.71 -0.64 11.70
C LYS A 17 -10.02 0.69 12.36
N ILE A 18 -11.03 1.39 11.83
CA ILE A 18 -11.55 2.64 12.38
C ILE A 18 -13.05 2.49 12.59
N GLU A 19 -13.53 2.90 13.76
CA GLU A 19 -14.95 3.00 14.09
C GLU A 19 -15.28 4.45 14.48
N HIS A 20 -16.28 5.02 13.79
CA HIS A 20 -16.78 6.35 14.08
C HIS A 20 -17.84 6.27 15.18
N LYS A 21 -17.55 6.80 16.36
CA LYS A 21 -18.50 6.95 17.46
C LYS A 21 -18.81 8.44 17.66
N PRO A 22 -19.98 8.79 18.21
CA PRO A 22 -20.29 10.18 18.52
C PRO A 22 -19.29 10.73 19.54
N GLY A 23 -18.57 11.80 19.14
CA GLY A 23 -17.58 12.50 19.97
C GLY A 23 -16.13 12.03 19.78
N PHE A 24 -15.88 10.79 19.37
CA PHE A 24 -14.53 10.26 19.20
C PHE A 24 -14.41 9.22 18.09
N LEU A 25 -13.22 9.16 17.52
CA LEU A 25 -12.78 8.13 16.61
C LEU A 25 -12.09 7.03 17.40
N GLU A 26 -12.60 5.81 17.32
CA GLU A 26 -11.94 4.63 17.87
C GLU A 26 -11.13 3.96 16.75
N MET A 27 -9.85 3.74 17.03
CA MET A 27 -8.90 3.18 16.08
C MET A 27 -8.18 2.00 16.72
N HIS A 28 -8.25 0.86 16.05
CA HIS A 28 -7.47 -0.31 16.43
C HIS A 28 -6.10 -0.21 15.75
N CYS A 29 -5.08 0.14 16.52
CA CYS A 29 -3.70 0.13 16.08
C CYS A 29 -3.05 -1.22 16.45
N TRP A 30 -1.89 -1.51 15.86
CA TRP A 30 -1.12 -2.70 16.25
C TRP A 30 -0.61 -2.63 17.69
N ASP A 31 -0.45 -1.42 18.21
CA ASP A 31 -0.02 -1.14 19.59
C ASP A 31 -1.19 -1.06 20.59
N GLY A 32 -2.41 -1.44 20.15
CA GLY A 32 -3.63 -1.42 20.96
C GLY A 32 -4.69 -0.44 20.47
N GLU A 33 -5.71 -0.25 21.30
CA GLU A 33 -6.84 0.64 21.00
C GLU A 33 -6.50 2.09 21.35
N HIS A 34 -6.74 2.99 20.40
CA HIS A 34 -6.62 4.42 20.61
C HIS A 34 -7.94 5.12 20.33
N ARG A 35 -8.24 6.11 21.16
CA ARG A 35 -9.41 6.96 21.04
C ARG A 35 -8.95 8.38 20.84
N ILE A 36 -9.38 9.00 19.75
CA ILE A 36 -9.03 10.38 19.42
C ILE A 36 -10.31 11.17 19.26
N PRO A 37 -10.44 12.36 19.88
CA PRO A 37 -11.62 13.20 19.69
C PRO A 37 -11.79 13.54 18.20
N ALA A 38 -13.04 13.47 17.70
CA ALA A 38 -13.31 13.65 16.28
C ALA A 38 -12.86 15.02 15.76
N GLY A 39 -12.89 16.05 16.60
CA GLY A 39 -12.44 17.41 16.27
C GLY A 39 -10.92 17.56 16.15
N GLU A 40 -10.13 16.59 16.62
CA GLU A 40 -8.67 16.59 16.49
C GLU A 40 -8.20 15.87 15.21
N VAL A 41 -9.07 15.09 14.58
CA VAL A 41 -8.76 14.39 13.33
C VAL A 41 -8.81 15.40 12.18
N THR A 42 -7.72 15.49 11.42
CA THR A 42 -7.65 16.36 10.23
C THR A 42 -7.91 15.56 8.97
N TYR A 43 -7.25 14.40 8.82
CA TYR A 43 -7.34 13.59 7.60
C TYR A 43 -7.27 12.09 7.93
N ILE A 44 -8.10 11.30 7.25
CA ILE A 44 -8.07 9.83 7.27
C ILE A 44 -7.76 9.36 5.85
N LYS A 45 -6.61 8.71 5.66
CA LYS A 45 -6.19 8.13 4.37
C LYS A 45 -6.21 6.62 4.47
N SER A 46 -7.05 5.95 3.68
CA SER A 46 -6.98 4.49 3.56
C SER A 46 -5.70 4.08 2.82
N THR A 47 -4.79 3.41 3.51
CA THR A 47 -3.65 2.73 2.89
C THR A 47 -4.13 1.41 2.31
N GLY A 48 -4.84 1.50 1.19
CA GLY A 48 -5.08 0.37 0.30
C GLY A 48 -3.79 0.08 -0.48
N PHE A 49 -2.96 -0.83 0.02
CA PHE A 49 -1.78 -1.34 -0.68
C PHE A 49 -2.11 -2.18 -1.93
N GLY A 50 -3.34 -2.08 -2.46
CA GLY A 50 -3.91 -3.04 -3.39
C GLY A 50 -4.26 -2.50 -4.77
N GLN A 51 -4.29 -1.18 -5.00
CA GLN A 51 -4.83 -0.66 -6.27
C GLN A 51 -3.74 -0.30 -7.28
N SER A 52 -2.60 0.23 -6.83
CA SER A 52 -1.48 0.56 -7.74
C SER A 52 -0.55 -0.63 -8.02
N ALA A 53 -0.39 -1.56 -7.06
CA ALA A 53 0.47 -2.73 -7.24
C ALA A 53 -0.11 -3.78 -8.20
N LYS A 54 -1.45 -3.93 -8.24
CA LYS A 54 -2.10 -4.92 -9.12
C LYS A 54 -1.98 -4.59 -10.62
N SER A 55 -1.86 -3.32 -10.98
CA SER A 55 -1.85 -2.91 -12.39
C SER A 55 -0.45 -2.95 -13.02
N VAL A 56 0.60 -2.66 -12.23
CA VAL A 56 1.98 -2.58 -12.75
C VAL A 56 2.66 -3.95 -12.82
N PHE A 57 2.32 -4.88 -11.92
CA PHE A 57 2.93 -6.20 -11.85
C PHE A 57 2.76 -7.06 -13.12
N PRO A 58 1.57 -7.22 -13.72
CA PRO A 58 1.41 -8.10 -14.88
C PRO A 58 2.13 -7.57 -16.13
N GLY A 59 2.18 -6.25 -16.33
CA GLY A 59 2.89 -5.64 -17.46
C GLY A 59 4.40 -5.82 -17.39
N PHE A 60 4.99 -5.66 -16.19
CA PHE A 60 6.42 -5.86 -15.97
C PHE A 60 6.84 -7.32 -16.19
N LEU A 61 6.02 -8.26 -15.72
CA LEU A 61 6.29 -9.70 -15.83
C LEU A 61 6.26 -10.16 -17.30
N MET A 62 5.32 -9.64 -18.10
CA MET A 62 5.27 -9.91 -19.55
C MET A 62 6.51 -9.37 -20.27
N PHE A 63 6.92 -8.13 -19.97
CA PHE A 63 8.10 -7.53 -20.60
C PHE A 63 9.39 -8.28 -20.24
N PHE A 64 9.51 -8.72 -18.98
CA PHE A 64 10.65 -9.52 -18.52
C PHE A 64 10.74 -10.86 -19.23
N ILE A 65 9.61 -11.57 -19.43
CA ILE A 65 9.58 -12.84 -20.18
C ILE A 65 10.04 -12.63 -21.63
N LEU A 66 9.52 -11.60 -22.31
CA LEU A 66 9.92 -11.29 -23.69
C LEU A 66 11.42 -10.94 -23.77
N PHE A 67 11.93 -10.19 -22.81
CA PHE A 67 13.35 -9.86 -22.73
C PHE A 67 14.23 -11.11 -22.57
N VAL A 68 13.84 -12.05 -21.69
CA VAL A 68 14.58 -13.30 -21.49
C VAL A 68 14.56 -14.17 -22.75
N ILE A 69 13.41 -14.31 -23.42
CA ILE A 69 13.31 -15.08 -24.67
C ILE A 69 14.18 -14.45 -25.75
N PHE A 70 14.11 -13.13 -25.93
CA PHE A 70 14.93 -12.41 -26.90
C PHE A 70 16.43 -12.56 -26.61
N PHE A 71 16.82 -12.45 -25.34
CA PHE A 71 18.20 -12.64 -24.91
C PHE A 71 18.70 -14.07 -25.19
N LEU A 72 17.89 -15.09 -24.88
CA LEU A 72 18.24 -16.49 -25.17
C LEU A 72 18.40 -16.76 -26.68
N VAL A 73 17.56 -16.15 -27.52
CA VAL A 73 17.67 -16.26 -28.98
C VAL A 73 18.96 -15.61 -29.47
N ILE A 74 19.30 -14.41 -28.99
CA ILE A 74 20.57 -13.74 -29.32
C ILE A 74 21.76 -14.61 -28.89
N VAL A 75 21.79 -15.08 -27.64
CA VAL A 75 22.88 -15.91 -27.15
C VAL A 75 23.05 -17.17 -27.99
N LYS A 76 21.94 -17.82 -28.38
CA LYS A 76 21.98 -19.01 -29.25
C LYS A 76 22.48 -18.73 -30.67
N ILE A 77 22.21 -17.53 -31.21
CA ILE A 77 22.70 -17.11 -32.53
C ILE A 77 24.19 -16.76 -32.49
N PHE A 78 24.64 -16.08 -31.45
CA PHE A 78 26.01 -15.57 -31.34
C PHE A 78 27.00 -16.56 -30.69
N ALA A 79 26.51 -17.56 -29.96
CA ALA A 79 27.33 -18.63 -29.38
C ALA A 79 26.73 -20.02 -29.67
N PRO A 80 26.78 -20.48 -30.94
CA PRO A 80 26.41 -21.85 -31.29
C PRO A 80 27.55 -22.80 -30.92
N TYR A 81 27.65 -23.15 -29.65
CA TYR A 81 28.47 -24.27 -29.19
C TYR A 81 27.66 -25.56 -29.22
#